data_AF-A0A7L3K8M2-F1
#
_entry.id   AF-A0A7L3K8M2-F1
#
_cell.length_a   1.000
_cell.length_b   1.000
_cell.length_c   1.000
_cell.angle_alpha   90.00
_cell.angle_beta   90.00
_cell.angle_gamma   90.00
#
_symmetry.space_group_name_H-M   'P 1'
#
loop_
_entity.id
_entity.type
_entity.pdbx_description
1 polymer ?
#
loop_
_entity_poly.entity_id
_entity_poly.type
_entity_poly.pdbx_seq_one_letter_code
_entity_poly.pdbx_strand_id
1 'polypeptide(L)'
;QELDKELPVLQPYFVQMPEDAGKTGAGMRVTWLGHATVMVEMDELVFLTDPIFSQRASPIQLLGPKRFRGPPCTVVQLPKIDAVLISHTHYDHLDYNTVASLNERFGSELRWFVPLGLLQWMQRCGCENVIELDWWEENCVPGHDAVTFVFTPSQHWCKRTVTDDNKVLWGSWSVLGPWNRFFFAGDTGYCFAFEQIGKRFGPFDLAAIPIGAYEPRWFMKYQHVDPEEAVRIHIDVQAKKSVAIHWGTFALANE
;
A
#
# COMPACT_ATOMS: atom_id res chain seq x y z
N GLN A 1 -25.68 -5.98 -9.43
CA GLN A 1 -26.86 -5.22 -8.96
C GLN A 1 -26.71 -4.87 -7.49
N GLU A 2 -26.72 -5.81 -6.54
CA GLU A 2 -26.53 -5.48 -5.11
C GLU A 2 -25.12 -4.93 -4.82
N LEU A 3 -24.06 -5.59 -5.31
CA LEU A 3 -22.69 -5.08 -5.18
C LEU A 3 -22.48 -3.70 -5.83
N ASP A 4 -23.22 -3.36 -6.88
CA ASP A 4 -23.08 -2.05 -7.54
C ASP A 4 -23.82 -0.94 -6.77
N LYS A 5 -24.77 -1.33 -5.91
CA LYS A 5 -25.49 -0.43 -5.01
C LYS A 5 -24.69 -0.19 -3.72
N GLU A 6 -24.16 -1.24 -3.12
CA GLU A 6 -23.45 -1.17 -1.84
C GLU A 6 -21.97 -0.76 -2.01
N LEU A 7 -21.32 -1.22 -3.07
CA LEU A 7 -19.90 -0.97 -3.37
C LEU A 7 -19.72 -0.55 -4.86
N PRO A 8 -20.25 0.62 -5.25
CA PRO A 8 -20.09 1.13 -6.60
C PRO A 8 -18.60 1.36 -6.94
N VAL A 9 -18.18 0.93 -8.13
CA VAL A 9 -16.84 1.21 -8.66
C VAL A 9 -16.91 2.52 -9.44
N LEU A 10 -16.28 3.56 -8.89
CA LEU A 10 -16.25 4.88 -9.50
C LEU A 10 -15.04 5.03 -10.43
N GLN A 11 -15.23 5.71 -11.55
CA GLN A 11 -14.12 6.08 -12.42
C GLN A 11 -13.26 7.15 -11.71
N PRO A 12 -11.94 6.96 -11.56
CA PRO A 12 -11.08 7.95 -10.92
C PRO A 12 -11.00 9.25 -11.73
N TYR A 13 -10.84 10.37 -11.04
CA TYR A 13 -10.84 11.70 -11.65
C TYR A 13 -9.79 11.84 -12.76
N PHE A 14 -8.59 11.26 -12.57
CA PHE A 14 -7.47 11.35 -13.51
C PHE A 14 -7.71 10.61 -14.82
N VAL A 15 -8.74 9.75 -14.91
CA VAL A 15 -9.12 9.16 -16.19
C VAL A 15 -9.82 10.19 -17.08
N GLN A 16 -10.47 11.18 -16.49
CA GLN A 16 -11.16 12.27 -17.20
C GLN A 16 -10.29 13.53 -17.29
N MET A 17 -9.52 13.83 -16.25
CA MET A 17 -8.67 15.01 -16.10
C MET A 17 -7.23 14.59 -15.71
N PRO A 18 -6.50 13.87 -16.59
CA PRO A 18 -5.17 13.37 -16.28
C PRO A 18 -4.15 14.47 -15.95
N GLU A 19 -4.34 15.66 -16.50
CA GLU A 19 -3.49 16.84 -16.29
C GLU A 19 -3.57 17.39 -14.85
N ASP A 20 -4.58 17.04 -14.08
CA ASP A 20 -4.75 17.51 -12.70
C ASP A 20 -4.01 16.65 -11.67
N ALA A 21 -3.52 15.48 -12.06
CA ALA A 21 -2.74 14.61 -11.18
C ALA A 21 -1.43 15.29 -10.73
N GLY A 22 -1.08 15.11 -9.47
CA GLY A 22 0.07 15.75 -8.80
C GLY A 22 -0.11 17.22 -8.46
N LYS A 23 -1.18 17.89 -8.93
CA LYS A 23 -1.41 19.33 -8.69
C LYS A 23 -2.20 19.58 -7.39
N THR A 24 -1.60 19.26 -6.25
CA THR A 24 -2.24 19.46 -4.93
C THR A 24 -1.82 20.74 -4.21
N GLY A 25 -0.84 21.48 -4.74
CA GLY A 25 -0.22 22.60 -4.02
C GLY A 25 0.44 22.10 -2.74
N ALA A 26 0.16 22.76 -1.61
CA ALA A 26 0.62 22.30 -0.29
C ALA A 26 -0.29 21.19 0.31
N GLY A 27 -1.36 20.80 -0.37
CA GLY A 27 -2.30 19.79 0.13
C GLY A 27 -1.92 18.35 -0.25
N MET A 28 -2.75 17.42 0.22
CA MET A 28 -2.68 16.00 -0.10
C MET A 28 -4.00 15.51 -0.69
N ARG A 29 -3.93 14.67 -1.72
CA ARG A 29 -5.08 13.98 -2.31
C ARG A 29 -4.83 12.48 -2.30
N VAL A 30 -5.89 11.72 -2.01
CA VAL A 30 -5.84 10.27 -1.94
C VAL A 30 -6.97 9.65 -2.74
N THR A 31 -6.66 8.65 -3.55
CA THR A 31 -7.60 7.88 -4.34
C THR A 31 -7.49 6.41 -3.97
N TRP A 32 -8.56 5.82 -3.44
CA TRP A 32 -8.61 4.38 -3.14
C TRP A 32 -8.91 3.60 -4.43
N LEU A 33 -8.00 2.71 -4.81
CA LEU A 33 -8.10 1.87 -6.02
C LEU A 33 -8.56 0.43 -5.71
N GLY A 34 -9.03 0.22 -4.48
CA GLY A 34 -9.46 -1.08 -3.95
C GLY A 34 -8.36 -1.80 -3.18
N HIS A 35 -8.78 -2.64 -2.24
CA HIS A 35 -7.92 -3.39 -1.32
C HIS A 35 -6.96 -2.46 -0.55
N ALA A 36 -5.68 -2.81 -0.48
CA ALA A 36 -4.61 -1.96 0.05
C ALA A 36 -4.03 -0.98 -0.99
N THR A 37 -4.54 -0.98 -2.24
CA THR A 37 -4.03 -0.08 -3.27
C THR A 37 -4.60 1.32 -3.12
N VAL A 38 -3.73 2.25 -2.74
CA VAL A 38 -4.05 3.67 -2.63
C VAL A 38 -3.05 4.48 -3.46
N MET A 39 -3.56 5.39 -4.29
CA MET A 39 -2.77 6.43 -4.94
C MET A 39 -2.77 7.68 -4.08
N VAL A 40 -1.59 8.19 -3.77
CA VAL A 40 -1.39 9.36 -2.92
C VAL A 40 -0.63 10.42 -3.71
N GLU A 41 -1.09 11.65 -3.58
CA GLU A 41 -0.51 12.83 -4.20
C GLU A 41 -0.23 13.85 -3.11
N MET A 42 1.04 14.15 -2.89
CA MET A 42 1.50 15.11 -1.89
C MET A 42 2.90 15.58 -2.24
N ASP A 43 3.23 16.82 -1.88
CA ASP A 43 4.61 17.32 -1.89
C ASP A 43 5.34 17.04 -3.23
N GLU A 44 4.64 17.31 -4.34
CA GLU A 44 5.12 17.14 -5.73
C GLU A 44 5.34 15.69 -6.19
N LEU A 45 4.93 14.70 -5.41
CA LEU A 45 5.03 13.28 -5.76
C LEU A 45 3.64 12.62 -5.89
N VAL A 46 3.56 11.67 -6.82
CA VAL A 46 2.45 10.72 -6.93
C VAL A 46 2.99 9.31 -6.68
N PHE A 47 2.46 8.61 -5.68
CA PHE A 47 2.91 7.26 -5.35
C PHE A 47 1.75 6.30 -5.08
N LEU A 48 2.03 5.01 -5.25
CA LEU A 48 1.11 3.90 -5.02
C LEU A 48 1.55 3.05 -3.84
N THR A 49 0.58 2.51 -3.12
CA THR A 49 0.79 1.50 -2.07
C THR A 49 0.29 0.15 -2.58
N ASP A 50 1.03 -0.93 -2.34
CA ASP A 50 0.64 -2.33 -2.59
C ASP A 50 -0.26 -2.54 -3.82
N PRO A 51 0.22 -2.20 -5.04
CA PRO A 51 -0.64 -2.15 -6.20
C PRO A 51 -1.02 -3.56 -6.69
N ILE A 52 -2.32 -3.82 -6.76
CA ILE A 52 -2.90 -5.03 -7.38
C ILE A 52 -4.02 -4.67 -8.37
N PHE A 53 -3.72 -4.76 -9.66
CA PHE A 53 -4.67 -4.56 -10.76
C PHE A 53 -5.15 -5.89 -11.37
N SER A 54 -4.53 -7.02 -10.99
CA SER A 54 -5.01 -8.34 -11.37
C SER A 54 -6.39 -8.67 -10.79
N GLN A 55 -7.07 -9.63 -11.43
CA GLN A 55 -8.36 -10.13 -10.95
C GLN A 55 -8.21 -11.12 -9.79
N ARG A 56 -7.06 -11.79 -9.66
CA ARG A 56 -6.79 -12.72 -8.57
C ARG A 56 -5.50 -12.40 -7.84
N ALA A 57 -5.56 -12.47 -6.52
CA ALA A 57 -4.42 -12.45 -5.61
C ALA A 57 -3.86 -13.87 -5.48
N SER A 58 -3.08 -14.32 -6.46
CA SER A 58 -2.61 -15.71 -6.52
C SER A 58 -1.38 -15.86 -7.42
N PRO A 59 -0.51 -16.86 -7.16
CA PRO A 59 0.56 -17.22 -8.10
C PRO A 59 0.03 -17.68 -9.46
N ILE A 60 -1.23 -18.15 -9.51
CA ILE A 60 -1.86 -18.70 -10.71
C ILE A 60 -3.16 -17.95 -10.94
N GLN A 61 -3.30 -17.25 -12.06
CA GLN A 61 -4.48 -16.42 -12.36
C GLN A 61 -5.78 -17.22 -12.61
N LEU A 62 -5.70 -18.56 -12.64
CA LEU A 62 -6.85 -19.46 -12.74
C LEU A 62 -7.41 -19.90 -11.37
N LEU A 63 -6.63 -19.80 -10.28
CA LEU A 63 -6.97 -20.32 -8.95
C LEU A 63 -6.71 -19.27 -7.86
N GLY A 64 -7.31 -19.40 -6.68
CA GLY A 64 -7.09 -18.50 -5.54
C GLY A 64 -8.09 -17.33 -5.48
N PRO A 65 -7.96 -16.44 -4.49
CA PRO A 65 -8.92 -15.37 -4.23
C PRO A 65 -9.13 -14.48 -5.45
N LYS A 66 -10.38 -14.38 -5.92
CA LYS A 66 -10.78 -13.46 -6.99
C LYS A 66 -11.43 -12.23 -6.34
N ARG A 67 -11.05 -11.03 -6.79
CA ARG A 67 -11.73 -9.82 -6.34
C ARG A 67 -13.19 -9.81 -6.79
N PHE A 68 -14.09 -9.39 -5.92
CA PHE A 68 -15.50 -9.21 -6.26
C PHE A 68 -15.80 -7.78 -6.74
N ARG A 69 -14.91 -6.82 -6.46
CA ARG A 69 -14.88 -5.48 -7.09
C ARG A 69 -13.60 -5.32 -7.89
N GLY A 70 -13.73 -5.01 -9.18
CA GLY A 70 -12.59 -4.79 -10.08
C GLY A 70 -11.84 -3.50 -9.74
N PRO A 71 -10.58 -3.34 -10.22
CA PRO A 71 -9.87 -2.08 -10.08
C PRO A 71 -10.61 -0.98 -10.85
N PRO A 72 -10.69 0.26 -10.34
CA PRO A 72 -11.47 1.34 -10.95
C PRO A 72 -10.80 1.93 -12.21
N CYS A 73 -9.54 1.57 -12.47
CA CYS A 73 -8.80 1.93 -13.67
C CYS A 73 -7.80 0.82 -14.05
N THR A 74 -7.20 0.92 -15.23
CA THR A 74 -6.07 0.06 -15.64
C THR A 74 -4.73 0.73 -15.33
N VAL A 75 -3.64 -0.05 -15.37
CA VAL A 75 -2.27 0.49 -15.24
C VAL A 75 -1.97 1.54 -16.30
N VAL A 76 -2.51 1.43 -17.52
CA VAL A 76 -2.33 2.40 -18.62
C VAL A 76 -3.02 3.74 -18.32
N GLN A 77 -4.09 3.73 -17.54
CA GLN A 77 -4.86 4.93 -17.20
C GLN A 77 -4.30 5.71 -16.00
N LEU A 78 -3.33 5.16 -15.27
CA LEU A 78 -2.70 5.89 -14.17
C LEU A 78 -2.00 7.17 -14.69
N PRO A 79 -1.90 8.23 -13.90
CA PRO A 79 -0.99 9.34 -14.20
C PRO A 79 0.48 8.88 -14.09
N LYS A 80 1.43 9.81 -14.23
CA LYS A 80 2.82 9.54 -13.86
C LYS A 80 2.86 9.10 -12.39
N ILE A 81 3.57 8.01 -12.11
CA ILE A 81 3.81 7.50 -10.75
C ILE A 81 5.31 7.58 -10.50
N ASP A 82 5.69 8.30 -9.45
CA ASP A 82 7.10 8.52 -9.10
C ASP A 82 7.61 7.39 -8.18
N ALA A 83 6.73 6.82 -7.34
CA ALA A 83 7.10 5.73 -6.45
C ALA A 83 6.01 4.68 -6.21
N VAL A 84 6.43 3.45 -5.89
CA VAL A 84 5.57 2.39 -5.36
C VAL A 84 6.14 1.91 -4.02
N LEU A 85 5.27 1.76 -3.03
CA LEU A 85 5.58 1.32 -1.67
C LEU A 85 5.00 -0.09 -1.48
N ILE A 86 5.85 -1.07 -1.20
CA ILE A 86 5.44 -2.44 -0.90
C ILE A 86 5.55 -2.68 0.60
N SER A 87 4.46 -3.05 1.27
CA SER A 87 4.46 -3.35 2.70
C SER A 87 5.04 -4.74 3.00
N HIS A 88 4.66 -5.74 2.21
CA HIS A 88 5.04 -7.14 2.41
C HIS A 88 4.75 -7.97 1.14
N THR A 89 4.98 -9.30 1.21
CA THR A 89 5.06 -10.13 0.00
C THR A 89 3.81 -10.94 -0.35
N HIS A 90 2.69 -10.83 0.38
CA HIS A 90 1.49 -11.61 0.04
C HIS A 90 0.91 -11.23 -1.32
N TYR A 91 0.20 -12.17 -1.95
CA TYR A 91 -0.23 -12.05 -3.34
C TYR A 91 -1.27 -10.96 -3.60
N ASP A 92 -1.98 -10.51 -2.56
CA ASP A 92 -2.93 -9.41 -2.58
C ASP A 92 -2.27 -8.04 -2.38
N HIS A 93 -0.98 -8.00 -2.04
CA HIS A 93 -0.18 -6.77 -1.87
C HIS A 93 0.99 -6.65 -2.87
N LEU A 94 1.53 -7.79 -3.32
CA LEU A 94 2.59 -7.90 -4.32
C LEU A 94 2.15 -8.79 -5.49
N ASP A 95 1.48 -8.17 -6.45
CA ASP A 95 1.00 -8.81 -7.67
C ASP A 95 2.02 -8.72 -8.81
N TYR A 96 2.51 -9.87 -9.28
CA TYR A 96 3.53 -9.95 -10.33
C TYR A 96 3.11 -9.26 -11.63
N ASN A 97 1.87 -9.44 -12.07
CA ASN A 97 1.42 -8.84 -13.34
C ASN A 97 1.37 -7.32 -13.24
N THR A 98 0.93 -6.80 -12.10
CA THR A 98 0.95 -5.36 -11.82
C THR A 98 2.37 -4.81 -11.81
N VAL A 99 3.31 -5.50 -11.14
CA VAL A 99 4.73 -5.10 -11.14
C VAL A 99 5.28 -5.06 -12.57
N ALA A 100 5.03 -6.11 -13.37
CA ALA A 100 5.47 -6.18 -14.75
C ALA A 100 4.88 -5.04 -15.60
N SER A 101 3.57 -4.78 -15.50
CA SER A 101 2.91 -3.71 -16.26
C SER A 101 3.34 -2.30 -15.84
N LEU A 102 3.59 -2.06 -14.55
CA LEU A 102 4.11 -0.78 -14.07
C LEU A 102 5.55 -0.55 -14.54
N ASN A 103 6.40 -1.58 -14.45
CA ASN A 103 7.77 -1.51 -14.90
C ASN A 103 7.89 -1.35 -16.43
N GLU A 104 7.05 -2.05 -17.20
CA GLU A 104 6.97 -1.88 -18.66
C GLU A 104 6.57 -0.44 -19.04
N ARG A 105 5.67 0.18 -18.26
CA ARG A 105 5.17 1.52 -18.54
C ARG A 105 6.13 2.64 -18.13
N PHE A 106 6.72 2.56 -16.94
CA PHE A 106 7.47 3.66 -16.33
C PHE A 106 8.99 3.42 -16.26
N GLY A 107 9.44 2.16 -16.37
CA GLY A 107 10.86 1.80 -16.35
C GLY A 107 11.60 2.36 -15.14
N SER A 108 12.78 2.93 -15.39
CA SER A 108 13.68 3.47 -14.36
C SER A 108 13.22 4.79 -13.74
N GLU A 109 12.23 5.47 -14.33
CA GLU A 109 11.63 6.68 -13.74
C GLU A 109 10.80 6.35 -12.49
N LEU A 110 10.27 5.13 -12.39
CA LEU A 110 9.53 4.66 -11.23
C LEU A 110 10.48 4.08 -10.18
N ARG A 111 10.47 4.64 -8.97
CA ARG A 111 11.20 4.08 -7.82
C ARG A 111 10.35 3.10 -7.03
N TRP A 112 10.89 1.93 -6.73
CA TRP A 112 10.25 0.93 -5.87
C TRP A 112 10.88 0.96 -4.49
N PHE A 113 10.08 1.19 -3.45
CA PHE A 113 10.48 1.04 -2.06
C PHE A 113 9.94 -0.27 -1.51
N VAL A 114 10.83 -1.15 -1.06
CA VAL A 114 10.48 -2.53 -0.70
C VAL A 114 11.11 -2.97 0.63
N PRO A 115 10.52 -3.98 1.30
CA PRO A 115 11.08 -4.54 2.53
C PRO A 115 12.39 -5.29 2.28
N LEU A 116 13.24 -5.34 3.30
CA LEU A 116 14.47 -6.14 3.33
C LEU A 116 14.21 -7.60 2.89
N GLY A 117 14.98 -8.08 1.92
CA GLY A 117 14.89 -9.40 1.30
C GLY A 117 14.15 -9.44 -0.05
N LEU A 118 13.50 -8.35 -0.47
CA LEU A 118 12.70 -8.32 -1.71
C LEU A 118 13.47 -7.82 -2.96
N LEU A 119 14.64 -7.19 -2.80
CA LEU A 119 15.39 -6.57 -3.90
C LEU A 119 15.59 -7.51 -5.09
N GLN A 120 16.08 -8.73 -4.81
CA GLN A 120 16.39 -9.70 -5.85
C GLN A 120 15.12 -10.16 -6.60
N TRP A 121 13.96 -10.21 -5.94
CA TRP A 121 12.71 -10.55 -6.59
C TRP A 121 12.27 -9.44 -7.55
N MET A 122 12.38 -8.17 -7.14
CA MET A 122 12.08 -7.01 -7.98
C MET A 122 13.00 -6.94 -9.20
N GLN A 123 14.30 -7.16 -9.01
CA GLN A 123 15.28 -7.22 -10.11
C GLN A 123 14.97 -8.32 -11.12
N ARG A 124 14.53 -9.50 -10.66
CA ARG A 124 14.08 -10.58 -11.56
C ARG A 124 12.81 -10.23 -12.34
N CYS A 125 12.00 -9.29 -11.85
CA CYS A 125 10.87 -8.73 -12.59
C CYS A 125 11.29 -7.61 -13.57
N GLY A 126 12.59 -7.32 -13.66
CA GLY A 126 13.15 -6.27 -14.52
C GLY A 126 13.12 -4.87 -13.91
N CYS A 127 12.80 -4.71 -12.62
CA CYS A 127 12.80 -3.41 -11.96
C CYS A 127 14.24 -3.00 -11.62
N GLU A 128 14.68 -1.85 -12.16
CA GLU A 128 16.07 -1.37 -12.02
C GLU A 128 16.25 -0.35 -10.89
N ASN A 129 15.24 0.48 -10.64
CA ASN A 129 15.27 1.53 -9.61
C ASN A 129 14.55 1.07 -8.34
N VAL A 130 15.22 0.25 -7.54
CA VAL A 130 14.67 -0.40 -6.34
C VAL A 130 15.50 -0.04 -5.12
N ILE A 131 14.85 0.41 -4.05
CA ILE A 131 15.43 0.63 -2.74
C ILE A 131 14.82 -0.38 -1.77
N GLU A 132 15.69 -1.18 -1.18
CA GLU A 132 15.36 -2.16 -0.15
C GLU A 132 15.74 -1.60 1.22
N LEU A 133 14.81 -1.68 2.18
CA LEU A 133 14.96 -1.08 3.51
C LEU A 133 14.62 -2.06 4.63
N ASP A 134 15.43 -2.03 5.69
CA ASP A 134 15.04 -2.53 7.02
C ASP A 134 14.19 -1.45 7.75
N TRP A 135 13.54 -1.82 8.85
CA TRP A 135 12.76 -0.87 9.63
C TRP A 135 13.62 0.28 10.14
N TRP A 136 13.03 1.47 10.13
CA TRP A 136 13.62 2.76 10.46
C TRP A 136 14.68 3.26 9.51
N GLU A 137 15.03 2.49 8.47
CA GLU A 137 15.79 3.00 7.36
C GLU A 137 14.91 3.88 6.48
N GLU A 138 15.55 4.86 5.84
CA GLU A 138 14.87 5.88 5.09
C GLU A 138 15.61 6.19 3.79
N ASN A 139 14.85 6.65 2.80
CA ASN A 139 15.39 7.09 1.52
C ASN A 139 14.41 8.10 0.88
N CYS A 140 14.73 8.62 -0.30
CA CYS A 140 13.90 9.57 -1.02
C CYS A 140 13.78 9.17 -2.50
N VAL A 141 12.97 9.88 -3.28
CA VAL A 141 13.00 9.79 -4.75
C VAL A 141 14.04 10.80 -5.26
N PRO A 142 14.97 10.43 -6.19
CA PRO A 142 16.00 11.36 -6.63
C PRO A 142 15.38 12.59 -7.30
N GLY A 143 15.86 13.77 -6.92
CA GLY A 143 15.27 15.04 -7.37
C GLY A 143 14.12 15.53 -6.51
N HIS A 144 13.67 14.74 -5.53
CA HIS A 144 12.65 15.08 -4.54
C HIS A 144 13.14 14.78 -3.12
N ASP A 145 14.38 15.17 -2.81
CA ASP A 145 15.08 14.82 -1.56
C ASP A 145 14.38 15.36 -0.29
N ALA A 146 13.47 16.31 -0.44
CA ALA A 146 12.67 16.87 0.64
C ALA A 146 11.55 15.94 1.12
N VAL A 147 11.22 14.88 0.38
CA VAL A 147 10.24 13.86 0.76
C VAL A 147 10.94 12.56 1.16
N THR A 148 10.86 12.23 2.44
CA THR A 148 11.50 11.05 3.02
C THR A 148 10.50 9.90 3.14
N PHE A 149 10.87 8.73 2.61
CA PHE A 149 10.16 7.47 2.76
C PHE A 149 10.89 6.63 3.80
N VAL A 150 10.21 6.34 4.92
CA VAL A 150 10.74 5.54 6.01
C VAL A 150 9.97 4.22 6.05
N PHE A 151 10.68 3.09 6.00
CA PHE A 151 10.05 1.81 6.25
C PHE A 151 9.89 1.64 7.76
N THR A 152 8.68 1.45 8.26
CA THR A 152 8.41 1.38 9.71
C THR A 152 7.88 0.00 10.11
N PRO A 153 7.99 -0.41 11.39
CA PRO A 153 7.53 -1.74 11.78
C PRO A 153 6.01 -1.94 11.64
N SER A 154 5.60 -3.19 11.50
CA SER A 154 4.22 -3.68 11.67
C SER A 154 4.27 -5.11 12.26
N GLN A 155 3.12 -5.66 12.67
CA GLN A 155 3.02 -7.04 13.17
C GLN A 155 2.32 -7.93 12.13
N HIS A 156 3.11 -8.49 11.22
CA HIS A 156 2.61 -9.38 10.18
C HIS A 156 3.65 -10.46 9.84
N TRP A 157 3.58 -11.03 8.64
CA TRP A 157 4.46 -12.07 8.14
C TRP A 157 4.55 -12.01 6.61
N CYS A 158 5.44 -12.82 6.03
CA CYS A 158 5.65 -12.90 4.58
C CYS A 158 5.69 -14.35 4.12
N LYS A 159 5.04 -14.65 3.00
CA LYS A 159 5.17 -15.94 2.31
C LYS A 159 4.65 -15.85 0.88
N ARG A 160 5.34 -16.52 -0.04
CA ARG A 160 4.87 -16.71 -1.43
C ARG A 160 4.95 -18.15 -1.88
N THR A 161 5.93 -18.90 -1.38
CA THR A 161 6.15 -20.30 -1.72
C THR A 161 6.09 -21.17 -0.46
N VAL A 162 6.18 -22.49 -0.64
CA VAL A 162 6.08 -23.44 0.48
C VAL A 162 7.28 -23.43 1.44
N THR A 163 8.37 -22.73 1.10
CA THR A 163 9.64 -22.74 1.87
C THR A 163 10.24 -21.34 2.08
N ASP A 164 9.45 -20.26 1.94
CA ASP A 164 9.94 -18.89 2.07
C ASP A 164 9.29 -18.06 3.18
N ASP A 165 8.61 -18.73 4.12
CA ASP A 165 8.09 -18.11 5.33
C ASP A 165 9.14 -17.18 5.96
N ASN A 166 8.79 -15.89 6.02
CA ASN A 166 9.57 -14.81 6.63
C ASN A 166 11.02 -14.64 6.12
N LYS A 167 11.30 -15.06 4.87
CA LYS A 167 12.57 -14.72 4.20
C LYS A 167 12.68 -13.25 3.77
N VAL A 168 11.53 -12.57 3.69
CA VAL A 168 11.41 -11.15 3.40
C VAL A 168 10.71 -10.48 4.58
N LEU A 169 11.14 -9.27 4.91
CA LEU A 169 10.53 -8.46 5.96
C LEU A 169 9.11 -8.00 5.57
N TRP A 170 8.35 -7.56 6.55
CA TRP A 170 7.03 -6.90 6.40
C TRP A 170 7.07 -5.59 7.16
N GLY A 171 6.21 -4.63 6.83
CA GLY A 171 6.19 -3.37 7.55
C GLY A 171 5.06 -2.44 7.14
N SER A 172 5.17 -1.23 7.66
CA SER A 172 4.39 -0.06 7.32
C SER A 172 5.29 0.98 6.65
N TRP A 173 4.71 2.06 6.14
CA TRP A 173 5.46 3.17 5.54
C TRP A 173 5.06 4.50 6.17
N SER A 174 6.06 5.30 6.54
CA SER A 174 5.89 6.71 6.89
C SER A 174 6.50 7.58 5.80
N VAL A 175 5.70 8.44 5.17
CA VAL A 175 6.13 9.37 4.12
C VAL A 175 6.06 10.79 4.66
N LEU A 176 7.21 11.46 4.67
CA LEU A 176 7.42 12.73 5.36
C LEU A 176 7.80 13.80 4.33
N GLY A 177 6.84 14.65 3.97
CA GLY A 177 7.08 15.80 3.10
C GLY A 177 7.23 17.11 3.87
N PRO A 178 7.61 18.21 3.19
CA PRO A 178 7.65 19.55 3.78
C PRO A 178 6.30 20.05 4.30
N TRP A 179 5.20 19.69 3.62
CA TRP A 179 3.85 20.17 3.92
C TRP A 179 2.96 19.09 4.53
N ASN A 180 3.08 17.84 4.06
CA ASN A 180 2.20 16.75 4.49
C ASN A 180 2.98 15.54 5.00
N ARG A 181 2.31 14.75 5.84
CA ARG A 181 2.80 13.43 6.28
C ARG A 181 1.73 12.37 6.06
N PHE A 182 2.11 11.26 5.44
CA PHE A 182 1.23 10.13 5.16
C PHE A 182 1.76 8.86 5.83
N PHE A 183 0.86 8.08 6.42
CA PHE A 183 1.16 6.77 6.99
C PHE A 183 0.39 5.67 6.26
N PHE A 184 1.05 4.58 5.92
CA PHE A 184 0.43 3.38 5.36
C PHE A 184 0.75 2.19 6.23
N ALA A 185 -0.28 1.58 6.83
CA ALA A 185 -0.08 0.53 7.83
C ALA A 185 0.41 -0.82 7.25
N GLY A 186 0.19 -1.07 5.95
CA GLY A 186 0.25 -2.42 5.40
C GLY A 186 -0.78 -3.34 6.06
N ASP A 187 -0.53 -4.64 6.02
CA ASP A 187 -1.24 -5.60 6.87
C ASP A 187 -0.56 -5.71 8.22
N THR A 188 -1.36 -5.79 9.27
CA THR A 188 -0.84 -5.83 10.64
C THR A 188 -1.88 -6.27 11.64
N GLY A 189 -1.45 -7.01 12.66
CA GLY A 189 -2.12 -7.05 13.96
C GLY A 189 -1.77 -5.81 14.78
N TYR A 190 -2.46 -5.59 15.90
CA TYR A 190 -2.15 -4.46 16.77
C TYR A 190 -0.87 -4.71 17.58
N CYS A 191 0.04 -3.73 17.64
CA CYS A 191 1.28 -3.81 18.41
C CYS A 191 1.78 -2.43 18.86
N PHE A 192 2.71 -2.39 19.82
CA PHE A 192 3.22 -1.15 20.41
C PHE A 192 4.01 -0.26 19.44
N ALA A 193 4.41 -0.78 18.28
CA ALA A 193 5.21 -0.04 17.31
C ALA A 193 4.48 1.21 16.79
N PHE A 194 3.14 1.20 16.71
CA PHE A 194 2.36 2.34 16.25
C PHE A 194 2.52 3.57 17.14
N GLU A 195 2.60 3.38 18.46
CA GLU A 195 2.87 4.47 19.40
C GLU A 195 4.29 5.03 19.20
N GLN A 196 5.27 4.18 18.89
CA GLN A 196 6.63 4.62 18.58
C GLN A 196 6.69 5.44 17.28
N ILE A 197 5.97 4.98 16.24
CA ILE A 197 5.86 5.67 14.95
C ILE A 197 5.22 7.05 15.15
N GLY A 198 4.09 7.12 15.87
CA GLY A 198 3.42 8.39 16.16
C GLY A 198 4.29 9.36 16.95
N LYS A 199 5.02 8.87 17.97
CA LYS A 199 5.97 9.70 18.74
C LYS A 199 7.14 10.21 17.89
N ARG A 200 7.63 9.41 16.94
CA ARG A 200 8.81 9.75 16.14
C ARG A 200 8.49 10.67 14.97
N PHE A 201 7.36 10.44 14.30
CA PHE A 201 7.05 11.06 13.01
C PHE A 201 5.70 11.79 12.97
N GLY A 202 4.85 11.63 13.98
CA GLY A 202 3.57 12.31 14.06
C GLY A 202 3.69 13.83 14.29
N PRO A 203 2.57 14.57 14.15
CA PRO A 203 1.27 14.08 13.69
C PRO A 203 1.25 13.82 12.18
N PHE A 204 0.52 12.79 11.74
CA PHE A 204 0.27 12.52 10.31
C PHE A 204 -0.99 13.23 9.83
N ASP A 205 -1.00 13.70 8.57
CA ASP A 205 -2.18 14.32 7.98
C ASP A 205 -3.23 13.27 7.59
N LEU A 206 -2.78 12.11 7.09
CA LEU A 206 -3.63 10.98 6.77
C LEU A 206 -2.91 9.66 7.02
N ALA A 207 -3.64 8.68 7.54
CA ALA A 207 -3.22 7.29 7.61
C ALA A 207 -4.14 6.35 6.83
N ALA A 208 -3.60 5.48 5.98
CA ALA A 208 -4.33 4.36 5.38
C ALA A 208 -4.17 3.10 6.25
N ILE A 209 -5.27 2.62 6.83
CA ILE A 209 -5.28 1.57 7.87
C ILE A 209 -6.26 0.44 7.49
N PRO A 210 -5.86 -0.84 7.57
CA PRO A 210 -6.74 -1.96 7.24
C PRO A 210 -7.88 -2.10 8.25
N ILE A 211 -9.05 -2.53 7.77
CA ILE A 211 -10.23 -2.82 8.62
C ILE A 211 -10.90 -4.16 8.30
N GLY A 212 -10.34 -4.94 7.36
CA GLY A 212 -10.89 -6.20 6.87
C GLY A 212 -10.02 -7.40 7.24
N ALA A 213 -10.47 -8.59 6.84
CA ALA A 213 -9.77 -9.86 7.03
C ALA A 213 -9.47 -10.23 8.50
N TYR A 214 -10.36 -9.82 9.43
CA TYR A 214 -10.11 -9.93 10.86
C TYR A 214 -10.81 -11.11 11.53
N GLU A 215 -11.74 -11.81 10.87
CA GLU A 215 -12.45 -12.96 11.46
C GLU A 215 -11.93 -14.32 10.97
N PRO A 216 -11.79 -15.33 11.86
CA PRO A 216 -12.13 -15.31 13.28
C PRO A 216 -10.99 -14.76 14.16
N ARG A 217 -11.33 -13.96 15.18
CA ARG A 217 -10.36 -13.24 16.03
C ARG A 217 -9.34 -14.14 16.74
N TRP A 218 -9.70 -15.36 17.12
CA TRP A 218 -8.77 -16.27 17.80
C TRP A 218 -7.54 -16.61 16.95
N PHE A 219 -7.67 -16.54 15.61
CA PHE A 219 -6.61 -16.82 14.65
C PHE A 219 -6.04 -15.53 14.04
N MET A 220 -6.90 -14.61 13.59
CA MET A 220 -6.48 -13.45 12.81
C MET A 220 -5.85 -12.33 13.64
N LYS A 221 -6.16 -12.19 14.93
CA LYS A 221 -5.71 -11.02 15.75
C LYS A 221 -4.21 -10.77 15.81
N TYR A 222 -3.39 -11.80 15.56
CA TYR A 222 -1.94 -11.67 15.57
C TYR A 222 -1.37 -11.03 14.30
N GLN A 223 -2.16 -11.01 13.22
CA GLN A 223 -1.73 -10.63 11.87
C GLN A 223 -2.66 -9.61 11.20
N HIS A 224 -3.92 -9.49 11.63
CA HIS A 224 -4.90 -8.52 11.15
C HIS A 224 -5.66 -7.87 12.31
N VAL A 225 -5.70 -6.54 12.29
CA VAL A 225 -6.55 -5.73 13.15
C VAL A 225 -8.01 -5.84 12.73
N ASP A 226 -8.89 -5.79 13.72
CA ASP A 226 -10.31 -5.48 13.49
C ASP A 226 -10.53 -3.95 13.42
N PRO A 227 -11.75 -3.47 13.10
CA PRO A 227 -12.02 -2.04 13.03
C PRO A 227 -11.77 -1.29 14.36
N GLU A 228 -11.89 -1.94 15.52
CA GLU A 228 -11.61 -1.30 16.82
C GLU A 228 -10.10 -1.06 16.98
N GLU A 229 -9.30 -2.08 16.72
CA GLU A 229 -7.84 -1.98 16.73
C GLU A 229 -7.32 -1.01 15.65
N ALA A 230 -7.97 -0.92 14.49
CA ALA A 230 -7.64 0.07 13.47
C ALA A 230 -7.80 1.53 13.97
N VAL A 231 -8.84 1.81 14.77
CA VAL A 231 -9.02 3.11 15.43
C VAL A 231 -7.94 3.35 16.49
N ARG A 232 -7.49 2.31 17.20
CA ARG A 232 -6.35 2.43 18.12
C ARG A 232 -5.06 2.79 17.37
N ILE A 233 -4.79 2.14 16.23
CA ILE A 233 -3.66 2.52 15.36
C ILE A 233 -3.76 3.98 14.96
N HIS A 234 -4.93 4.46 14.51
CA HIS A 234 -5.16 5.86 14.14
C HIS A 234 -4.74 6.83 15.27
N ILE A 235 -5.12 6.51 16.52
CA ILE A 235 -4.75 7.30 17.70
C ILE A 235 -3.25 7.23 17.97
N ASP A 236 -2.67 6.03 17.98
CA ASP A 236 -1.27 5.80 18.37
C ASP A 236 -0.29 6.41 17.39
N VAL A 237 -0.59 6.36 16.09
CA VAL A 237 0.20 7.04 15.06
C VAL A 237 -0.04 8.54 15.02
N GLN A 238 -1.00 9.07 15.79
CA GLN A 238 -1.37 10.49 15.84
C GLN A 238 -1.80 11.04 14.46
N ALA A 239 -2.61 10.27 13.73
CA ALA A 239 -3.15 10.72 12.45
C ALA A 239 -4.32 11.69 12.67
N LYS A 240 -4.37 12.79 11.91
CA LYS A 240 -5.51 13.73 11.92
C LYS A 240 -6.75 13.10 11.29
N LYS A 241 -6.56 12.26 10.26
CA LYS A 241 -7.59 11.53 9.53
C LYS A 241 -7.08 10.15 9.12
N SER A 242 -7.98 9.23 8.87
CA SER A 242 -7.64 7.94 8.28
C SER A 242 -8.60 7.54 7.17
N VAL A 243 -8.10 6.74 6.24
CA VAL A 243 -8.88 6.06 5.20
C VAL A 243 -8.78 4.55 5.41
N ALA A 244 -9.93 3.87 5.33
CA ALA A 244 -10.00 2.42 5.47
C ALA A 244 -9.54 1.72 4.20
N ILE A 245 -8.70 0.68 4.35
CA ILE A 245 -8.18 -0.17 3.27
C ILE A 245 -8.39 -1.66 3.57
N HIS A 246 -7.91 -2.55 2.69
CA HIS A 246 -7.97 -4.04 2.78
C HIS A 246 -9.36 -4.68 2.62
N TRP A 247 -10.43 -3.92 2.89
CA TRP A 247 -11.81 -4.42 2.86
C TRP A 247 -12.50 -4.23 1.51
N GLY A 248 -13.67 -4.86 1.34
CA GLY A 248 -14.60 -4.57 0.24
C GLY A 248 -14.11 -4.93 -1.16
N THR A 249 -13.04 -5.72 -1.29
CA THR A 249 -12.41 -6.03 -2.58
C THR A 249 -12.19 -7.53 -2.80
N PHE A 250 -11.54 -8.22 -1.86
CA PHE A 250 -11.34 -9.66 -1.85
C PHE A 250 -11.99 -10.26 -0.59
N ALA A 251 -12.46 -11.51 -0.69
CA ALA A 251 -12.90 -12.27 0.48
C ALA A 251 -11.70 -13.09 0.98
N LEU A 252 -11.02 -12.58 2.01
CA LEU A 252 -9.79 -13.17 2.56
C LEU A 252 -9.97 -13.74 3.97
N ALA A 253 -11.07 -13.43 4.63
CA ALA A 253 -11.46 -13.99 5.91
C ALA A 253 -12.99 -14.13 5.99
N ASN A 254 -13.56 -14.22 7.20
CA ASN A 254 -14.91 -14.74 7.42
C ASN A 254 -15.97 -13.72 7.87
N GLU A 255 -15.66 -12.42 7.93
CA GLU A 255 -16.64 -11.36 8.22
C GLU A 255 -17.69 -11.20 7.10
#